data_AF-A0A0D2ZU60-F1
#
_entry.id   AF-A0A0D2ZU60-F1
#
_cell.length_a   1.000
_cell.length_b   1.000
_cell.length_c   1.000
_cell.angle_alpha   90.00
_cell.angle_beta   90.00
_cell.angle_gamma   90.00
#
_symmetry.space_group_name_H-M   'P 1'
#
loop_
_entity.id
_entity.type
_entity.pdbx_description
1 polymer ?
#
loop_
_entity_poly.entity_id
_entity_poly.type
_entity_poly.pdbx_seq_one_letter_code
_entity_poly.pdbx_strand_id
1 'polypeptide(L)'
;MSQAAGKLGMVTLDSEVVPSSLVEITPILRVANEVEASNPRVAYLCRFYAFEKASKLDPTSSGRGVRQFKTALLRRLEHEDETTLAGRQQISDAREMESFYQHYYKKYIQPLLNAADKDDRAQLTKEYQTSSVLFEVLKAVNQTEDVEVPDEVLEAHTKVEEKIQIHVPYNNLPHDPDSQNLAITRFPKIQATVTALCNTRGLPWPAGHKMKLDEDMLDWLQTMFGFQKDNVANQRENLILLLANVHIRQFPRPEQQPKLDIDRAVTIVMKKLFKNYKKWCKYLGRKSSLWMPVIQHEVQQRKLLYICLYLLIWGEAANLRFMPACLCYIYHHMAFELYGILAGSVSPMTGERVKPAYGGEDEAFLQKVVTPIDKTVAKEAKRSRGGKLKHPERRHYDDFNEYFWSVRCFQLGWPMRDDADLFCQTAEELRKSYRCFSAFALRRLFSIQRCRRNDDVNDTFDKILKML
;
A
#
# COMPACT_ATOMS: atom_id res chain seq x y z
N MET A 1 46.32 4.05 44.97
CA MET A 1 45.19 3.34 44.32
C MET A 1 43.94 4.21 44.50
N SER A 2 43.77 5.37 43.88
CA SER A 2 43.61 5.73 42.46
C SER A 2 42.61 4.86 41.67
N GLN A 3 41.48 5.51 41.34
CA GLN A 3 40.57 5.31 40.20
C GLN A 3 39.75 4.01 40.10
N ALA A 4 38.51 4.09 40.59
CA ALA A 4 37.37 3.33 40.08
C ALA A 4 36.09 4.19 40.02
N ALA A 5 36.25 5.47 39.65
CA ALA A 5 35.17 6.39 39.33
C ALA A 5 35.31 6.76 37.85
N GLY A 6 34.75 5.95 36.96
CA GLY A 6 34.86 6.16 35.52
C GLY A 6 33.83 5.33 34.76
N LYS A 7 32.95 6.02 34.04
CA LYS A 7 32.01 5.52 33.03
C LYS A 7 30.84 4.66 33.53
N LEU A 8 29.88 5.29 34.21
CA LEU A 8 28.47 4.95 33.94
C LEU A 8 28.15 5.56 32.58
N GLY A 9 28.07 4.71 31.56
CA GLY A 9 27.88 5.12 30.17
C GLY A 9 26.63 5.98 30.00
N MET A 10 26.81 7.14 29.38
CA MET A 10 25.72 7.81 28.66
C MET A 10 25.18 6.80 27.66
N VAL A 11 24.05 6.20 27.98
CA VAL A 11 23.30 5.37 27.04
C VAL A 11 22.91 6.32 25.90
N THR A 12 23.50 6.10 24.73
CA THR A 12 22.96 6.65 23.49
C THR A 12 21.51 6.18 23.43
N LEU A 13 20.57 7.11 23.62
CA LEU A 13 19.17 6.84 23.36
C LEU A 13 19.06 6.67 21.85
N ASP A 14 19.35 5.47 21.38
CA ASP A 14 19.22 5.10 19.98
C ASP A 14 17.74 5.21 19.62
N SER A 15 17.48 5.79 18.44
CA SER A 15 16.15 5.98 17.87
C SER A 15 15.33 4.68 17.77
N GLU A 16 15.98 3.53 17.95
CA GLU A 16 15.43 2.17 17.92
C GLU A 16 14.74 1.73 19.23
N VAL A 17 14.89 2.47 20.34
CA VAL A 17 14.34 2.09 21.67
C VAL A 17 13.04 2.83 22.01
N VAL A 18 12.40 3.47 21.02
CA VAL A 18 11.14 4.21 21.23
C VAL A 18 9.99 3.22 21.50
N PRO A 19 9.21 3.40 22.59
CA PRO A 19 8.03 2.58 22.86
C PRO A 19 7.03 2.60 21.70
N SER A 20 6.34 1.48 21.43
CA SER A 20 5.40 1.37 20.31
C SER A 20 4.22 2.35 20.37
N SER A 21 3.87 2.85 21.56
CA SER A 21 2.85 3.89 21.75
C SER A 21 3.34 5.30 21.39
N LEU A 22 4.64 5.48 21.11
CA LEU A 22 5.30 6.75 20.83
C LEU A 22 6.00 6.76 19.46
N VAL A 23 5.62 5.90 18.52
CA VAL A 23 6.28 5.79 17.20
C VAL A 23 6.32 7.13 16.45
N GLU A 24 5.37 8.03 16.71
CA GLU A 24 5.31 9.37 16.10
C GLU A 24 6.50 10.28 16.43
N ILE A 25 7.23 10.05 17.53
CA ILE A 25 8.41 10.88 17.88
C ILE A 25 9.71 10.35 17.27
N THR A 26 9.72 9.13 16.72
CA THR A 26 10.91 8.50 16.14
C THR A 26 11.56 9.34 15.02
N PRO A 27 10.81 9.95 14.08
CA PRO A 27 11.41 10.82 13.06
C PRO A 27 12.13 12.03 13.68
N ILE A 28 11.55 12.63 14.73
CA ILE A 28 12.11 13.80 15.41
C ILE A 28 13.46 13.46 16.06
N LEU A 29 13.54 12.33 16.75
CA LEU A 29 14.79 11.87 17.39
C LEU A 29 15.86 11.48 16.37
N ARG A 30 15.45 10.90 15.24
CA ARG A 30 16.37 10.61 14.13
C ARG A 30 17.00 11.91 13.61
N VAL A 31 16.18 12.92 13.33
CA VAL A 31 16.65 14.23 12.87
C VAL A 31 17.55 14.88 13.91
N ALA A 32 17.21 14.81 15.20
CA ALA A 32 18.07 15.34 16.27
C ALA A 32 19.47 14.72 16.25
N ASN A 33 19.58 13.39 16.07
CA ASN A 33 20.87 12.71 15.98
C ASN A 33 21.64 13.06 14.70
N GLU A 34 20.95 13.30 13.59
CA GLU A 34 21.58 13.69 12.31
C GLU A 34 22.18 15.10 12.37
N VAL A 35 21.49 16.04 13.03
CA VAL A 35 21.92 17.45 13.09
C VAL A 35 22.87 17.74 14.25
N GLU A 36 23.00 16.84 15.23
CA GLU A 36 23.83 17.02 16.44
C GLU A 36 25.28 17.41 16.14
N ALA A 37 25.91 16.79 15.14
CA ALA A 37 27.27 17.12 14.76
C ALA A 37 27.40 18.50 14.08
N SER A 38 26.31 19.00 13.48
CA SER A 38 26.29 20.29 12.76
C SER A 38 25.89 21.45 13.66
N ASN A 39 24.86 21.26 14.49
CA ASN A 39 24.39 22.23 15.46
C ASN A 39 23.82 21.50 16.71
N PRO A 40 24.60 21.40 17.79
CA PRO A 40 24.17 20.75 19.03
C PRO A 40 22.93 21.39 19.67
N ARG A 41 22.77 22.72 19.58
CA ARG A 41 21.61 23.43 20.15
C ARG A 41 20.32 23.06 19.42
N VAL A 42 20.36 22.97 18.09
CA VAL A 42 19.20 22.52 17.30
C VAL A 42 18.84 21.06 17.59
N ALA A 43 19.83 20.19 17.77
CA ALA A 43 19.59 18.81 18.18
C ALA A 43 18.91 18.72 19.55
N TYR A 44 19.35 19.54 20.51
CA TYR A 44 18.69 19.68 21.81
C TYR A 44 17.22 20.13 21.64
N LEU A 45 16.95 21.17 20.86
CA LEU A 45 15.58 21.66 20.62
C LEU A 45 14.68 20.60 19.98
N CYS A 46 15.22 19.80 19.06
CA CYS A 46 14.48 18.67 18.48
C CYS A 46 14.13 17.60 19.54
N ARG A 47 15.07 17.27 20.44
CA ARG A 47 14.83 16.31 21.53
C ARG A 47 13.84 16.87 22.55
N PHE A 48 13.91 18.17 22.84
CA PHE A 48 12.98 18.84 23.74
C PHE A 48 11.56 18.77 23.18
N TYR A 49 11.39 19.11 21.90
CA TYR A 49 10.11 18.98 21.21
C TYR A 49 9.58 17.54 21.18
N ALA A 50 10.46 16.55 20.93
CA ALA A 50 10.09 15.14 21.01
C ALA A 50 9.59 14.74 22.41
N PHE A 51 10.19 15.27 23.47
CA PHE A 51 9.75 15.04 24.85
C PHE A 51 8.38 15.66 25.14
N GLU A 52 8.11 16.88 24.68
CA GLU A 52 6.80 17.52 24.80
C GLU A 52 5.72 16.74 24.05
N LYS A 53 6.01 16.34 22.80
CA LYS A 53 5.09 15.54 21.97
C LYS A 53 4.80 14.18 22.62
N ALA A 54 5.82 13.51 23.17
CA ALA A 54 5.63 12.28 23.95
C ALA A 54 4.75 12.49 25.19
N SER A 55 4.85 13.66 25.83
CA SER A 55 4.04 14.04 26.98
C SER A 55 2.58 14.29 26.63
N LYS A 56 2.32 14.85 25.45
CA LYS A 56 0.96 15.01 24.89
C LYS A 56 0.34 13.67 24.47
N LEU A 57 1.13 12.77 23.87
CA LEU A 57 0.65 11.45 23.40
C LEU A 57 0.30 10.49 24.54
N ASP A 58 1.04 10.50 25.64
CA ASP A 58 0.72 9.70 26.84
C ASP A 58 0.95 10.51 28.12
N PRO A 59 -0.01 11.37 28.53
CA PRO A 59 0.13 12.20 29.71
C PRO A 59 0.34 11.39 31.00
N THR A 60 -0.26 10.21 31.07
CA THR A 60 -0.21 9.32 32.25
C THR A 60 1.05 8.45 32.31
N SER A 61 1.83 8.39 31.23
CA SER A 61 2.97 7.48 31.06
C SER A 61 2.62 6.02 31.35
N SER A 62 1.42 5.60 30.96
CA SER A 62 0.86 4.26 31.22
C SER A 62 1.33 3.21 30.21
N GLY A 63 1.86 3.63 29.06
CA GLY A 63 2.41 2.74 28.05
C GLY A 63 3.63 1.96 28.54
N ARG A 64 3.78 0.72 28.07
CA ARG A 64 4.92 -0.13 28.42
C ARG A 64 6.24 0.57 28.05
N GLY A 65 7.11 0.79 29.04
CA GLY A 65 8.43 1.42 28.84
C GLY A 65 8.41 2.95 28.68
N VAL A 66 7.23 3.58 28.58
CA VAL A 66 7.11 5.04 28.33
C VAL A 66 7.71 5.85 29.47
N ARG A 67 7.42 5.50 30.73
CA ARG A 67 7.97 6.22 31.90
C ARG A 67 9.49 6.16 31.95
N GLN A 68 10.08 5.00 31.68
CA GLN A 68 11.54 4.82 31.67
C GLN A 68 12.17 5.65 30.55
N PHE A 69 11.57 5.59 29.35
CA PHE A 69 11.99 6.37 28.20
C PHE A 69 11.96 7.89 28.47
N LYS A 70 10.82 8.42 28.94
CA LYS A 70 10.68 9.85 29.27
C LYS A 70 11.67 10.32 30.33
N THR A 71 11.88 9.50 31.37
CA THR A 71 12.84 9.83 32.44
C THR A 71 14.27 9.89 31.90
N ALA A 72 14.66 8.95 31.04
CA ALA A 72 15.98 8.94 30.42
C ALA A 72 16.18 10.14 29.47
N LEU A 73 15.16 10.46 28.67
CA LEU A 73 15.19 11.60 27.76
C LEU A 73 15.27 12.92 28.53
N LEU A 74 14.50 13.09 29.61
CA LEU A 74 14.55 14.29 30.44
C LEU A 74 15.94 14.51 31.06
N ARG A 75 16.56 13.47 31.64
CA ARG A 75 17.93 13.57 32.18
C ARG A 75 18.96 13.97 31.13
N ARG A 76 18.78 13.49 29.90
CA ARG A 76 19.64 13.87 28.77
C ARG A 76 19.43 15.34 28.42
N LEU A 77 18.18 15.80 28.37
CA LEU A 77 17.84 17.21 28.11
C LEU A 77 18.42 18.14 29.17
N GLU A 78 18.33 17.80 30.46
CA GLU A 78 18.91 18.60 31.55
C GLU A 78 20.42 18.82 31.36
N HIS A 79 21.15 17.78 30.93
CA HIS A 79 22.58 17.89 30.66
C HIS A 79 22.90 18.62 29.35
N GLU A 80 22.12 18.36 28.31
CA GLU A 80 22.30 18.99 26.98
C GLU A 80 21.93 20.48 27.01
N ASP A 81 20.99 20.91 27.83
CA ASP A 81 20.61 22.32 27.92
C ASP A 81 21.80 23.18 28.35
N GLU A 82 22.46 22.83 29.46
CA GLU A 82 23.62 23.57 29.98
C GLU A 82 24.80 23.56 28.98
N THR A 83 25.07 22.39 28.38
CA THR A 83 26.25 22.22 27.51
C THR A 83 26.07 22.84 26.13
N THR A 84 24.85 22.82 25.58
CA THR A 84 24.56 23.38 24.25
C THR A 84 24.27 24.87 24.28
N LEU A 85 23.77 25.41 25.40
CA LEU A 85 23.45 26.84 25.52
C LEU A 85 24.70 27.71 25.38
N ALA A 86 25.85 27.27 25.90
CA ALA A 86 27.12 27.97 25.76
C ALA A 86 27.62 28.05 24.30
N GLY A 87 27.17 27.12 23.45
CA GLY A 87 27.50 27.07 22.02
C GLY A 87 26.49 27.77 21.11
N ARG A 88 25.44 28.38 21.66
CA ARG A 88 24.41 29.07 20.88
C ARG A 88 24.98 30.31 20.20
N GLN A 89 24.68 30.47 18.91
CA GLN A 89 25.21 31.57 18.10
C GLN A 89 24.22 32.74 18.02
N GLN A 90 22.93 32.47 18.17
CA GLN A 90 21.86 33.45 18.11
C GLN A 90 21.36 33.91 19.49
N ILE A 91 20.59 34.99 19.47
CA ILE A 91 20.08 35.67 20.68
C ILE A 91 19.02 34.82 21.40
N SER A 92 18.22 34.04 20.64
CA SER A 92 17.18 33.16 21.17
C SER A 92 17.19 31.82 20.46
N ASP A 93 16.48 30.82 21.01
CA ASP A 93 16.41 29.50 20.40
C ASP A 93 15.56 29.51 19.13
N ALA A 94 14.53 30.38 19.05
CA ALA A 94 13.77 30.58 17.81
C ALA A 94 14.66 31.09 16.67
N ARG A 95 15.54 32.07 16.95
CA ARG A 95 16.46 32.61 15.93
C ARG A 95 17.55 31.62 15.54
N GLU A 96 18.04 30.83 16.49
CA GLU A 96 18.97 29.73 16.20
C GLU A 96 18.34 28.72 15.25
N MET A 97 17.10 28.31 15.54
CA MET A 97 16.37 27.34 14.74
C MET A 97 16.01 27.87 13.35
N GLU A 98 15.58 29.13 13.25
CA GLU A 98 15.31 29.82 11.99
C GLU A 98 16.56 29.90 11.10
N SER A 99 17.69 30.34 11.68
CA SER A 99 18.96 30.44 10.97
C SER A 99 19.41 29.08 10.45
N PHE A 100 19.29 28.03 11.29
CA PHE A 100 19.63 26.68 10.89
C PHE A 100 18.70 26.13 9.80
N TYR A 101 17.39 26.33 9.91
CA TYR A 101 16.43 25.90 8.89
C TYR A 101 16.71 26.55 7.54
N GLN A 102 16.94 27.86 7.50
CA GLN A 102 17.29 28.58 6.27
C GLN A 102 18.62 28.08 5.68
N HIS A 103 19.62 27.84 6.52
CA HIS A 103 20.90 27.26 6.08
C HIS A 103 20.69 25.86 5.49
N TYR A 104 19.93 25.01 6.17
CA TYR A 104 19.62 23.65 5.74
C TYR A 104 18.88 23.65 4.39
N TYR A 105 17.86 24.50 4.26
CA TYR A 105 17.10 24.66 3.02
C TYR A 105 18.00 25.09 1.86
N LYS A 106 18.83 26.13 2.05
CA LYS A 106 19.75 26.62 1.00
C LYS A 106 20.82 25.60 0.61
N LYS A 107 21.32 24.82 1.56
CA LYS A 107 22.42 23.88 1.35
C LYS A 107 21.96 22.54 0.77
N TYR A 108 20.85 22.00 1.25
CA TYR A 108 20.39 20.65 0.92
C TYR A 108 19.16 20.67 0.00
N ILE A 109 18.16 21.50 0.28
CA ILE A 109 16.90 21.48 -0.47
C ILE A 109 16.98 22.24 -1.80
N GLN A 110 17.54 23.46 -1.80
CA GLN A 110 17.60 24.31 -2.98
C GLN A 110 18.37 23.67 -4.16
N PRO A 111 19.53 23.01 -3.95
CA PRO A 111 20.21 22.30 -5.03
C PRO A 111 19.39 21.12 -5.56
N LEU A 112 18.69 20.39 -4.69
CA LEU A 112 17.84 19.26 -5.06
C LEU A 112 16.60 19.68 -5.86
N LEU A 113 16.05 20.86 -5.57
CA LEU A 113 14.97 21.45 -6.38
C LEU A 113 15.45 21.85 -7.78
N ASN A 114 16.70 22.31 -7.88
CA ASN A 114 17.29 22.82 -9.13
C ASN A 114 17.95 21.72 -9.98
N ALA A 115 18.24 20.55 -9.41
CA ALA A 115 18.88 19.45 -10.11
C ALA A 115 17.93 18.78 -11.13
N ALA A 116 18.41 18.65 -12.38
CA ALA A 116 17.67 18.02 -13.47
C ALA A 116 17.71 16.47 -13.40
N ASP A 117 18.82 15.91 -12.91
CA ASP A 117 19.01 14.47 -12.70
C ASP A 117 18.89 14.16 -11.20
N LYS A 118 17.73 13.60 -10.81
CA LYS A 118 17.41 13.22 -9.43
C LYS A 118 17.77 11.76 -9.16
N ASP A 119 19.00 11.38 -9.49
CA ASP A 119 19.45 9.98 -9.44
C ASP A 119 19.48 9.40 -8.01
N ASP A 120 19.59 10.25 -6.97
CA ASP A 120 19.50 9.83 -5.57
C ASP A 120 18.17 10.23 -4.90
N ARG A 121 17.10 9.56 -5.32
CA ARG A 121 15.74 9.75 -4.76
C ARG A 121 15.64 9.38 -3.28
N ALA A 122 16.49 8.47 -2.81
CA ALA A 122 16.54 8.07 -1.41
C ALA A 122 17.08 9.23 -0.55
N GLN A 123 18.18 9.86 -0.99
CA GLN A 123 18.68 11.07 -0.38
C GLN A 123 17.63 12.19 -0.43
N LEU A 124 16.99 12.41 -1.58
CA LEU A 124 15.96 13.44 -1.75
C LEU A 124 14.81 13.28 -0.73
N THR A 125 14.29 12.06 -0.58
CA THR A 125 13.23 11.76 0.38
C THR A 125 13.69 12.05 1.80
N LYS A 126 14.91 11.62 2.15
CA LYS A 126 15.49 11.86 3.47
C LYS A 126 15.57 13.35 3.78
N GLU A 127 16.15 14.16 2.87
CA GLU A 127 16.32 15.60 3.10
C GLU A 127 14.96 16.31 3.24
N TYR A 128 13.94 15.93 2.47
CA TYR A 128 12.59 16.48 2.64
C TYR A 128 11.95 16.11 3.97
N GLN A 129 12.10 14.85 4.42
CA GLN A 129 11.60 14.42 5.73
C GLN A 129 12.29 15.19 6.86
N THR A 130 13.61 15.34 6.79
CA THR A 130 14.38 16.11 7.76
C THR A 130 13.95 17.57 7.78
N SER A 131 13.77 18.20 6.61
CA SER A 131 13.27 19.57 6.49
C SER A 131 11.87 19.74 7.11
N SER A 132 10.95 18.81 6.84
CA SER A 132 9.59 18.83 7.39
C SER A 132 9.59 18.78 8.92
N VAL A 133 10.40 17.88 9.51
CA VAL A 133 10.57 17.78 10.97
C VAL A 133 11.20 19.06 11.54
N LEU A 134 12.25 19.59 10.92
CA LEU A 134 12.89 20.83 11.38
C LEU A 134 11.91 22.00 11.39
N PHE A 135 11.04 22.10 10.39
CA PHE A 135 9.99 23.11 10.35
C PHE A 135 8.92 22.90 11.46
N GLU A 136 8.52 21.66 11.73
CA GLU A 136 7.60 21.35 12.84
C GLU A 136 8.18 21.82 14.19
N VAL A 137 9.47 21.55 14.44
CA VAL A 137 10.16 22.00 15.65
C VAL A 137 10.31 23.52 15.67
N LEU A 138 10.68 24.16 14.55
CA LEU A 138 10.78 25.61 14.43
C LEU A 138 9.46 26.28 14.82
N LYS A 139 8.33 25.79 14.29
CA LYS A 139 7.00 26.32 14.61
C LYS A 139 6.69 26.22 16.11
N ALA A 140 7.09 25.11 16.75
CA ALA A 140 6.86 24.92 18.19
C ALA A 140 7.73 25.83 19.06
N VAL A 141 9.00 26.02 18.70
CA VAL A 141 9.91 26.94 19.41
C VAL A 141 9.42 28.39 19.27
N ASN A 142 9.07 28.80 18.05
CA ASN A 142 8.51 30.12 17.77
C ASN A 142 7.21 30.41 18.56
N GLN A 143 6.32 29.42 18.69
CA GLN A 143 5.12 29.54 19.53
C GLN A 143 5.45 29.69 21.02
N THR A 144 6.54 29.09 21.49
CA THR A 144 6.95 29.15 22.91
C THR A 144 7.61 30.49 23.24
N GLU A 145 8.37 31.07 22.31
CA GLU A 145 9.06 32.35 22.47
C GLU A 145 8.22 33.57 22.00
N ASP A 146 6.98 33.37 21.54
CA ASP A 146 6.09 34.42 20.97
C ASP A 146 6.75 35.17 19.79
N VAL A 147 7.40 34.43 18.90
CA VAL A 147 8.09 34.95 17.70
C VAL A 147 7.38 34.49 16.44
N GLU A 148 6.98 35.42 15.58
CA GLU A 148 6.38 35.08 14.28
C GLU A 148 7.37 34.35 13.36
N VAL A 149 6.89 33.34 12.64
CA VAL A 149 7.68 32.63 11.62
C VAL A 149 7.72 33.52 10.37
N PRO A 150 8.90 33.82 9.80
CA PRO A 150 9.00 34.64 8.59
C PRO A 150 8.28 34.00 7.39
N ASP A 151 7.66 34.83 6.55
CA ASP A 151 6.96 34.39 5.33
C ASP A 151 7.86 33.58 4.40
N GLU A 152 9.15 33.95 4.27
CA GLU A 152 10.12 33.21 3.46
C GLU A 152 10.26 31.73 3.90
N VAL A 153 10.18 31.48 5.21
CA VAL A 153 10.29 30.13 5.79
C VAL A 153 9.00 29.34 5.56
N LEU A 154 7.85 30.00 5.63
CA LEU A 154 6.54 29.40 5.29
C LEU A 154 6.44 29.02 3.82
N GLU A 155 6.87 29.90 2.91
CA GLU A 155 6.89 29.61 1.47
C GLU A 155 7.86 28.46 1.13
N ALA A 156 9.05 28.47 1.74
CA ALA A 156 10.02 27.40 1.58
C ALA A 156 9.47 26.05 2.04
N HIS A 157 8.78 26.02 3.17
CA HIS A 157 8.14 24.81 3.68
C HIS A 157 7.00 24.33 2.77
N THR A 158 6.16 25.24 2.28
CA THR A 158 5.05 24.91 1.36
C THR A 158 5.58 24.19 0.12
N LYS A 159 6.68 24.68 -0.47
CA LYS A 159 7.35 24.02 -1.61
C LYS A 159 7.85 22.61 -1.26
N VAL A 160 8.37 22.41 -0.04
CA VAL A 160 8.81 21.10 0.44
C VAL A 160 7.62 20.16 0.63
N GLU A 161 6.52 20.62 1.24
CA GLU A 161 5.31 19.81 1.42
C GLU A 161 4.71 19.37 0.08
N GLU A 162 4.60 20.27 -0.89
CA GLU A 162 4.16 19.94 -2.25
C GLU A 162 5.05 18.84 -2.86
N LYS A 163 6.37 18.94 -2.69
CA LYS A 163 7.30 17.92 -3.19
C LYS A 163 7.21 16.60 -2.45
N ILE A 164 6.99 16.59 -1.13
CA ILE A 164 6.76 15.37 -0.34
C ILE A 164 5.51 14.64 -0.82
N GLN A 165 4.42 15.37 -1.08
CA GLN A 165 3.17 14.77 -1.57
C GLN A 165 3.33 14.11 -2.95
N ILE A 166 4.27 14.60 -3.76
CA ILE A 166 4.59 14.08 -5.09
C ILE A 166 5.58 12.92 -5.00
N HIS A 167 6.57 12.98 -4.10
CA HIS A 167 7.65 11.99 -3.99
C HIS A 167 7.25 10.81 -3.10
N VAL A 168 6.68 9.80 -3.73
CA VAL A 168 6.42 8.51 -3.08
C VAL A 168 7.73 7.72 -2.95
N PRO A 169 8.11 7.25 -1.74
CA PRO A 169 9.43 6.67 -1.49
C PRO A 169 9.57 5.16 -1.74
N TYR A 170 8.47 4.44 -1.96
CA TYR A 170 8.45 2.96 -2.01
C TYR A 170 8.40 2.37 -3.43
N ASN A 171 8.35 3.20 -4.48
CA ASN A 171 8.28 2.76 -5.88
C ASN A 171 9.62 2.94 -6.60
N ASN A 172 10.11 1.90 -7.28
CA ASN A 172 11.28 1.97 -8.17
C ASN A 172 10.96 2.61 -9.53
N LEU A 173 9.68 2.56 -9.93
CA LEU A 173 9.11 3.28 -11.07
C LEU A 173 8.00 4.19 -10.55
N PRO A 174 8.37 5.31 -9.91
CA PRO A 174 7.39 6.30 -9.48
C PRO A 174 6.61 6.85 -10.68
N HIS A 175 5.36 7.21 -10.48
CA HIS A 175 4.51 7.79 -11.51
C HIS A 175 4.46 9.34 -11.45
N ASP A 176 5.36 9.97 -10.69
CA ASP A 176 5.41 11.43 -10.63
C ASP A 176 6.06 12.05 -11.87
N PRO A 177 5.74 13.31 -12.21
CA PRO A 177 6.32 14.00 -13.37
C PRO A 177 7.86 14.04 -13.35
N ASP A 178 8.46 14.06 -12.16
CA ASP A 178 9.91 14.12 -11.97
C ASP A 178 10.60 12.77 -12.25
N SER A 179 9.86 11.66 -12.32
CA SER A 179 10.40 10.30 -12.50
C SER A 179 10.65 9.92 -13.96
N GLN A 180 10.10 10.68 -14.92
CA GLN A 180 10.20 10.37 -16.35
C GLN A 180 11.64 10.31 -16.86
N ASN A 181 12.57 10.99 -16.18
CA ASN A 181 13.98 11.07 -16.57
C ASN A 181 14.85 9.92 -16.04
N LEU A 182 14.34 9.09 -15.12
CA LEU A 182 15.10 8.00 -14.49
C LEU A 182 15.66 7.02 -15.53
N ALA A 183 16.89 6.53 -15.33
CA ALA A 183 17.51 5.61 -16.29
C ALA A 183 16.66 4.37 -16.57
N ILE A 184 15.94 3.86 -15.57
CA ILE A 184 15.07 2.69 -15.69
C ILE A 184 13.82 2.96 -16.56
N THR A 185 13.28 4.18 -16.60
CA THR A 185 12.13 4.50 -17.47
C THR A 185 12.52 4.59 -18.95
N ARG A 186 13.83 4.74 -19.25
CA ARG A 186 14.37 4.78 -20.62
C ARG A 186 14.45 3.40 -21.29
N PHE A 187 14.23 2.30 -20.55
CA PHE A 187 14.22 0.97 -21.16
C PHE A 187 13.02 0.82 -22.13
N PRO A 188 13.24 0.45 -23.42
CA PRO A 188 12.17 0.42 -24.42
C PRO A 188 10.99 -0.50 -24.05
N LYS A 189 11.25 -1.54 -23.25
CA LYS A 189 10.23 -2.52 -22.81
C LYS A 189 9.34 -1.93 -21.71
N ILE A 190 9.92 -1.10 -20.84
CA ILE A 190 9.18 -0.34 -19.83
C ILE A 190 8.33 0.72 -20.52
N GLN A 191 8.91 1.50 -21.45
CA GLN A 191 8.17 2.51 -22.24
C GLN A 191 7.01 1.91 -23.04
N ALA A 192 7.22 0.76 -23.69
CA ALA A 192 6.14 0.05 -24.39
C ALA A 192 5.01 -0.36 -23.45
N THR A 193 5.35 -0.76 -22.22
CA THR A 193 4.35 -1.17 -21.22
C THR A 193 3.56 0.02 -20.68
N VAL A 194 4.26 1.09 -20.32
CA VAL A 194 3.62 2.36 -19.91
C VAL A 194 2.69 2.86 -21.02
N THR A 195 3.17 2.92 -22.27
CA THR A 195 2.36 3.32 -23.43
C THR A 195 1.12 2.43 -23.60
N ALA A 196 1.25 1.12 -23.39
CA ALA A 196 0.11 0.22 -23.48
C ALA A 196 -0.92 0.45 -22.37
N LEU A 197 -0.49 0.78 -21.14
CA LEU A 197 -1.36 1.11 -20.01
C LEU A 197 -2.03 2.48 -20.17
N CYS A 198 -1.36 3.45 -20.80
CA CYS A 198 -1.94 4.76 -21.10
C CYS A 198 -3.01 4.74 -22.21
N ASN A 199 -3.26 3.58 -22.84
CA ASN A 199 -4.33 3.45 -23.84
C ASN A 199 -5.72 3.48 -23.17
N THR A 200 -6.18 4.65 -22.75
CA THR A 200 -7.49 4.88 -22.12
C THR A 200 -8.59 5.21 -23.13
N ARG A 201 -8.33 5.03 -24.44
CA ARG A 201 -9.28 5.33 -25.52
C ARG A 201 -10.57 4.53 -25.34
N GLY A 202 -11.70 5.24 -25.33
CA GLY A 202 -13.03 4.63 -25.23
C GLY A 202 -13.46 4.24 -23.81
N LEU A 203 -12.63 4.50 -22.79
CA LEU A 203 -13.03 4.28 -21.40
C LEU A 203 -14.03 5.36 -20.94
N PRO A 204 -15.17 4.98 -20.33
CA PRO A 204 -16.15 5.93 -19.82
C PRO A 204 -15.68 6.49 -18.47
N TRP A 205 -15.24 7.74 -18.45
CA TRP A 205 -14.92 8.47 -17.21
C TRP A 205 -16.18 9.03 -16.54
N PRO A 206 -16.20 9.18 -15.20
CA PRO A 206 -17.30 9.84 -14.49
C PRO A 206 -17.50 11.29 -14.95
N ALA A 207 -18.73 11.78 -14.80
CA ALA A 207 -19.06 13.17 -15.12
C ALA A 207 -18.27 14.14 -14.22
N GLY A 208 -17.65 15.15 -14.83
CA GLY A 208 -16.83 16.14 -14.10
C GLY A 208 -15.38 15.72 -13.83
N HIS A 209 -14.94 14.55 -14.31
CA HIS A 209 -13.55 14.11 -14.19
C HIS A 209 -12.62 15.05 -14.95
N LYS A 210 -11.61 15.60 -14.25
CA LYS A 210 -10.55 16.41 -14.85
C LYS A 210 -9.42 15.49 -15.25
N MET A 211 -9.34 15.17 -16.55
CA MET A 211 -8.27 14.32 -17.07
C MET A 211 -6.90 14.91 -16.75
N LYS A 212 -6.04 14.12 -16.12
CA LYS A 212 -4.61 14.47 -15.99
C LYS A 212 -3.87 13.91 -17.20
N LEU A 213 -2.76 14.57 -17.56
CA LEU A 213 -2.01 14.25 -18.77
C LEU A 213 -1.41 12.84 -18.76
N ASP A 214 -1.24 12.27 -17.57
CA ASP A 214 -0.55 11.02 -17.27
C ASP A 214 -1.49 9.87 -16.85
N GLU A 215 -2.83 10.06 -16.88
CA GLU A 215 -3.76 9.03 -16.41
C GLU A 215 -3.76 7.76 -17.28
N ASP A 216 -3.72 6.61 -16.60
CA ASP A 216 -3.70 5.29 -17.22
C ASP A 216 -4.94 4.43 -16.89
N MET A 217 -4.97 3.19 -17.40
CA MET A 217 -6.05 2.25 -17.13
C MET A 217 -6.25 1.94 -15.64
N LEU A 218 -5.20 2.01 -14.81
CA LEU A 218 -5.32 1.75 -13.39
C LEU A 218 -5.94 2.94 -12.65
N ASP A 219 -5.65 4.19 -13.06
CA ASP A 219 -6.35 5.38 -12.54
C ASP A 219 -7.85 5.34 -12.85
N TRP A 220 -8.18 4.86 -14.05
CA TRP A 220 -9.57 4.63 -14.43
C TRP A 220 -10.22 3.55 -13.54
N LEU A 221 -9.57 2.40 -13.34
CA LEU A 221 -10.07 1.34 -12.47
C LEU A 221 -10.20 1.80 -11.02
N GLN A 222 -9.26 2.61 -10.53
CA GLN A 222 -9.31 3.24 -9.22
C GLN A 222 -10.58 4.07 -9.07
N THR A 223 -10.82 4.96 -10.03
CA THR A 223 -11.97 5.88 -10.02
C THR A 223 -13.29 5.10 -10.08
N MET A 224 -13.36 4.04 -10.90
CA MET A 224 -14.58 3.27 -11.07
C MET A 224 -14.90 2.41 -9.85
N PHE A 225 -13.91 1.67 -9.31
CA PHE A 225 -14.13 0.65 -8.28
C PHE A 225 -13.70 1.07 -6.87
N GLY A 226 -13.13 2.26 -6.69
CA GLY A 226 -12.72 2.79 -5.39
C GLY A 226 -11.57 2.00 -4.76
N PHE A 227 -10.51 1.72 -5.52
CA PHE A 227 -9.29 1.11 -4.98
C PHE A 227 -8.44 2.15 -4.24
N GLN A 228 -7.61 1.70 -3.30
CA GLN A 228 -6.67 2.56 -2.57
C GLN A 228 -5.59 3.10 -3.49
N LYS A 229 -5.24 4.39 -3.33
CA LYS A 229 -4.22 5.08 -4.15
C LYS A 229 -2.87 4.36 -4.12
N ASP A 230 -2.45 3.92 -2.94
CA ASP A 230 -1.15 3.25 -2.78
C ASP A 230 -1.16 1.84 -3.37
N ASN A 231 -2.29 1.13 -3.30
CA ASN A 231 -2.43 -0.16 -3.98
C ASN A 231 -2.31 0.01 -5.50
N VAL A 232 -2.94 1.04 -6.05
CA VAL A 232 -2.88 1.36 -7.49
C VAL A 232 -1.44 1.65 -7.92
N ALA A 233 -0.74 2.52 -7.20
CA ALA A 233 0.67 2.84 -7.47
C ALA A 233 1.56 1.58 -7.40
N ASN A 234 1.37 0.73 -6.40
CA ASN A 234 2.14 -0.51 -6.22
C ASN A 234 1.87 -1.53 -7.33
N GLN A 235 0.59 -1.75 -7.68
CA GLN A 235 0.23 -2.72 -8.72
C GLN A 235 0.60 -2.24 -10.12
N ARG A 236 0.62 -0.93 -10.36
CA ARG A 236 1.11 -0.32 -11.61
C ARG A 236 2.57 -0.69 -11.85
N GLU A 237 3.45 -0.41 -10.89
CA GLU A 237 4.87 -0.76 -10.97
C GLU A 237 5.07 -2.28 -11.14
N ASN A 238 4.41 -3.07 -10.32
CA ASN A 238 4.47 -4.53 -10.39
C ASN A 238 4.10 -5.04 -11.79
N LEU A 239 3.02 -4.52 -12.39
CA LEU A 239 2.59 -4.92 -13.73
C LEU A 239 3.59 -4.49 -14.82
N ILE A 240 4.12 -3.26 -14.72
CA ILE A 240 5.12 -2.76 -15.67
C ILE A 240 6.35 -3.66 -15.68
N LEU A 241 6.89 -3.97 -14.49
CA LEU A 241 8.06 -4.84 -14.34
C LEU A 241 7.75 -6.28 -14.78
N LEU A 242 6.58 -6.81 -14.43
CA LEU A 242 6.17 -8.17 -14.82
C LEU A 242 6.11 -8.33 -16.34
N LEU A 243 5.47 -7.39 -17.04
CA LEU A 243 5.35 -7.43 -18.50
C LEU A 243 6.70 -7.23 -19.19
N ALA A 244 7.51 -6.28 -18.71
CA ALA A 244 8.87 -6.08 -19.22
C ALA A 244 9.72 -7.35 -19.04
N ASN A 245 9.67 -7.99 -17.87
CA ASN A 245 10.40 -9.23 -17.59
C ASN A 245 9.94 -10.41 -18.46
N VAL A 246 8.63 -10.58 -18.64
CA VAL A 246 8.08 -11.62 -19.52
C VAL A 246 8.46 -11.36 -20.97
N HIS A 247 8.55 -10.10 -21.40
CA HIS A 247 9.00 -9.74 -22.73
C HIS A 247 10.49 -10.04 -22.94
N ILE A 248 11.36 -9.66 -21.99
CA ILE A 248 12.81 -9.90 -22.07
C ILE A 248 13.12 -11.40 -22.19
N ARG A 249 12.44 -12.24 -21.40
CA ARG A 249 12.64 -13.70 -21.43
C ARG A 249 12.26 -14.37 -22.74
N GLN A 250 11.40 -13.75 -23.55
CA GLN A 250 11.01 -14.31 -24.84
C GLN A 250 12.08 -14.11 -25.91
N PHE A 251 12.96 -13.11 -25.74
CA PHE A 251 13.99 -12.75 -26.71
C PHE A 251 15.34 -12.57 -26.00
N PRO A 252 15.97 -13.66 -25.53
CA PRO A 252 17.25 -13.60 -24.85
C PRO A 252 18.40 -13.11 -25.76
N ARG A 253 18.21 -13.08 -27.09
CA ARG A 253 19.19 -12.56 -28.05
C ARG A 253 18.75 -11.17 -28.56
N PRO A 254 19.56 -10.11 -28.38
CA PRO A 254 19.20 -8.74 -28.79
C PRO A 254 18.92 -8.58 -30.29
N GLU A 255 19.62 -9.33 -31.12
CA GLU A 255 19.61 -9.24 -32.59
C GLU A 255 18.31 -9.75 -33.24
N GLN A 256 17.48 -10.49 -32.50
CA GLN A 256 16.23 -11.10 -32.98
C GLN A 256 14.98 -10.41 -32.42
N GLN A 257 15.12 -9.25 -31.78
CA GLN A 257 14.00 -8.54 -31.18
C GLN A 257 13.08 -8.01 -32.30
N PRO A 258 11.88 -8.59 -32.50
CA PRO A 258 10.90 -7.95 -33.36
C PRO A 258 10.48 -6.62 -32.72
N LYS A 259 9.85 -5.76 -33.54
CA LYS A 259 9.15 -4.54 -33.09
C LYS A 259 8.35 -4.87 -31.81
N LEU A 260 8.57 -4.12 -30.72
CA LEU A 260 8.05 -4.32 -29.36
C LEU A 260 6.65 -4.96 -29.32
N ASP A 261 6.58 -6.31 -29.26
CA ASP A 261 5.32 -7.05 -29.26
C ASP A 261 4.89 -7.34 -27.81
N ILE A 262 4.32 -6.31 -27.19
CA ILE A 262 3.80 -6.42 -25.84
C ILE A 262 2.54 -7.31 -25.75
N ASP A 263 1.77 -7.49 -26.84
CA ASP A 263 0.56 -8.33 -26.79
C ASP A 263 0.88 -9.79 -26.48
N ARG A 264 2.03 -10.29 -26.98
CA ARG A 264 2.47 -11.65 -26.64
C ARG A 264 2.77 -11.79 -25.15
N ALA A 265 3.47 -10.82 -24.54
CA ALA A 265 3.73 -10.82 -23.09
C ALA A 265 2.43 -10.75 -22.27
N VAL A 266 1.51 -9.84 -22.64
CA VAL A 266 0.18 -9.71 -22.03
C VAL A 266 -0.60 -11.02 -22.11
N THR A 267 -0.57 -11.71 -23.25
CA THR A 267 -1.26 -12.99 -23.46
C THR A 267 -0.70 -14.09 -22.56
N ILE A 268 0.63 -14.16 -22.38
CA ILE A 268 1.26 -15.12 -21.47
C ILE A 268 0.86 -14.86 -20.02
N VAL A 269 0.91 -13.60 -19.59
CA VAL A 269 0.51 -13.20 -18.23
C VAL A 269 -0.96 -13.54 -18.00
N MET A 270 -1.86 -13.14 -18.92
CA MET A 270 -3.28 -13.44 -18.85
C MET A 270 -3.54 -14.96 -18.72
N LYS A 271 -2.87 -15.77 -19.55
CA LYS A 271 -3.05 -17.23 -19.53
C LYS A 271 -2.64 -17.85 -18.18
N LYS A 272 -1.55 -17.36 -17.58
CA LYS A 272 -1.07 -17.83 -16.28
C LYS A 272 -2.00 -17.36 -15.15
N LEU A 273 -2.31 -16.06 -15.10
CA LEU A 273 -3.09 -15.43 -14.03
C LEU A 273 -4.49 -16.03 -13.92
N PHE A 274 -5.19 -16.22 -15.04
CA PHE A 274 -6.57 -16.69 -15.04
C PHE A 274 -6.72 -18.22 -15.11
N LYS A 275 -5.63 -19.00 -14.96
CA LYS A 275 -5.69 -20.48 -14.98
C LYS A 275 -6.63 -21.01 -13.89
N ASN A 276 -6.51 -20.48 -12.67
CA ASN A 276 -7.31 -20.92 -11.53
C ASN A 276 -8.76 -20.43 -11.64
N TYR A 277 -8.96 -19.17 -12.01
CA TYR A 277 -10.29 -18.61 -12.26
C TYR A 277 -11.07 -19.41 -13.31
N LYS A 278 -10.45 -19.74 -14.46
CA LYS A 278 -11.10 -20.54 -15.50
C LYS A 278 -11.46 -21.95 -15.03
N LYS A 279 -10.61 -22.57 -14.21
CA LYS A 279 -10.91 -23.87 -13.58
C LYS A 279 -12.08 -23.77 -12.61
N TRP A 280 -12.12 -22.73 -11.77
CA TRP A 280 -13.21 -22.48 -10.83
C TRP A 280 -14.55 -22.27 -11.56
N CYS A 281 -14.58 -21.44 -12.61
CA CYS A 281 -15.76 -21.25 -13.45
C CYS A 281 -16.24 -22.58 -14.08
N LYS A 282 -15.32 -23.36 -14.66
CA LYS A 282 -15.64 -24.68 -15.24
C LYS A 282 -16.19 -25.63 -14.19
N TYR A 283 -15.60 -25.65 -13.01
CA TYR A 283 -16.02 -26.51 -11.90
C TYR A 283 -17.43 -26.15 -11.40
N LEU A 284 -17.79 -24.87 -11.36
CA LEU A 284 -19.15 -24.41 -11.03
C LEU A 284 -20.14 -24.45 -12.21
N GLY A 285 -19.72 -24.89 -13.39
CA GLY A 285 -20.57 -24.90 -14.59
C GLY A 285 -20.96 -23.49 -15.07
N ARG A 286 -20.13 -22.47 -14.79
CA ARG A 286 -20.37 -21.08 -15.19
C ARG A 286 -19.45 -20.67 -16.34
N LYS A 287 -19.97 -19.80 -17.23
CA LYS A 287 -19.15 -19.12 -18.25
C LYS A 287 -18.23 -18.12 -17.57
N SER A 288 -17.03 -17.93 -18.09
CA SER A 288 -16.11 -16.92 -17.58
C SER A 288 -16.57 -15.51 -17.94
N SER A 289 -16.41 -14.54 -17.05
CA SER A 289 -16.66 -13.11 -17.29
C SER A 289 -15.57 -12.42 -18.12
N LEU A 290 -14.62 -13.19 -18.67
CA LEU A 290 -13.53 -12.69 -19.51
C LEU A 290 -13.99 -12.55 -20.97
N TRP A 291 -14.81 -11.54 -21.25
CA TRP A 291 -15.31 -11.25 -22.59
C TRP A 291 -14.28 -10.50 -23.41
N MET A 292 -13.92 -11.02 -24.58
CA MET A 292 -12.98 -10.39 -25.52
C MET A 292 -13.76 -9.66 -26.63
N PRO A 293 -13.33 -8.45 -27.05
CA PRO A 293 -13.90 -7.77 -28.20
C PRO A 293 -13.55 -8.50 -29.50
N VAL A 294 -14.37 -8.30 -30.54
CA VAL A 294 -14.11 -8.83 -31.89
C VAL A 294 -13.00 -8.03 -32.59
N ILE A 295 -12.90 -6.74 -32.28
CA ILE A 295 -11.91 -5.81 -32.85
C ILE A 295 -10.53 -6.10 -32.25
N GLN A 296 -9.59 -6.58 -33.07
CA GLN A 296 -8.26 -6.98 -32.61
C GLN A 296 -7.49 -5.87 -31.89
N HIS A 297 -7.64 -4.62 -32.32
CA HIS A 297 -6.97 -3.47 -31.69
C HIS A 297 -7.44 -3.19 -30.25
N GLU A 298 -8.65 -3.60 -29.87
CA GLU A 298 -9.16 -3.45 -28.50
C GLU A 298 -8.86 -4.67 -27.61
N VAL A 299 -8.46 -5.79 -28.21
CA VAL A 299 -8.20 -7.04 -27.47
C VAL A 299 -7.10 -6.82 -26.45
N GLN A 300 -6.00 -6.16 -26.83
CA GLN A 300 -4.88 -5.89 -25.93
C GLN A 300 -5.32 -5.04 -24.72
N GLN A 301 -6.02 -3.93 -24.97
CA GLN A 301 -6.58 -3.06 -23.93
C GLN A 301 -7.48 -3.88 -22.99
N ARG A 302 -8.34 -4.76 -23.54
CA ARG A 302 -9.23 -5.61 -22.75
C ARG A 302 -8.47 -6.58 -21.84
N LYS A 303 -7.43 -7.23 -22.38
CA LYS A 303 -6.58 -8.15 -21.60
C LYS A 303 -5.92 -7.41 -20.45
N LEU A 304 -5.37 -6.22 -20.71
CA LEU A 304 -4.74 -5.37 -19.71
C LEU A 304 -5.73 -4.97 -18.62
N LEU A 305 -6.92 -4.46 -18.96
CA LEU A 305 -7.96 -4.10 -17.99
C LEU A 305 -8.31 -5.28 -17.06
N TYR A 306 -8.48 -6.49 -17.60
CA TYR A 306 -8.75 -7.67 -16.79
C TYR A 306 -7.58 -8.05 -15.86
N ILE A 307 -6.34 -7.96 -16.34
CA ILE A 307 -5.13 -8.19 -15.54
C ILE A 307 -5.02 -7.15 -14.43
N CYS A 308 -5.14 -5.86 -14.76
CA CYS A 308 -5.10 -4.75 -13.81
C CYS A 308 -6.17 -4.94 -12.72
N LEU A 309 -7.42 -5.21 -13.11
CA LEU A 309 -8.51 -5.45 -12.17
C LEU A 309 -8.19 -6.62 -11.21
N TYR A 310 -7.64 -7.73 -11.72
CA TYR A 310 -7.25 -8.85 -10.87
C TYR A 310 -6.14 -8.47 -9.89
N LEU A 311 -5.12 -7.75 -10.35
CA LEU A 311 -3.99 -7.33 -9.51
C LEU A 311 -4.42 -6.34 -8.42
N LEU A 312 -5.32 -5.41 -8.74
CA LEU A 312 -5.89 -4.48 -7.77
C LEU A 312 -6.72 -5.20 -6.70
N ILE A 313 -7.60 -6.12 -7.10
CA ILE A 313 -8.35 -7.00 -6.19
C ILE A 313 -7.38 -7.79 -5.30
N TRP A 314 -6.35 -8.39 -5.91
CA TRP A 314 -5.34 -9.16 -5.18
C TRP A 314 -4.56 -8.28 -4.20
N GLY A 315 -4.24 -7.05 -4.56
CA GLY A 315 -3.48 -6.10 -3.75
C GLY A 315 -4.21 -5.66 -2.48
N GLU A 316 -5.54 -5.53 -2.53
CA GLU A 316 -6.38 -5.16 -1.38
C GLU A 316 -7.02 -6.35 -0.66
N ALA A 317 -6.93 -7.57 -1.20
CA ALA A 317 -7.56 -8.75 -0.62
C ALA A 317 -7.12 -9.12 0.81
N ALA A 318 -5.99 -8.59 1.32
CA ALA A 318 -5.47 -8.88 2.65
C ALA A 318 -5.48 -10.40 2.98
N ASN A 319 -6.19 -10.79 4.04
CA ASN A 319 -6.34 -12.19 4.49
C ASN A 319 -7.19 -13.05 3.54
N LEU A 320 -8.03 -12.45 2.68
CA LEU A 320 -8.86 -13.20 1.72
C LEU A 320 -8.02 -13.96 0.68
N ARG A 321 -6.72 -13.66 0.57
CA ARG A 321 -5.75 -14.43 -0.24
C ARG A 321 -5.67 -15.90 0.16
N PHE A 322 -5.98 -16.23 1.41
CA PHE A 322 -6.08 -17.62 1.88
C PHE A 322 -7.35 -18.33 1.40
N MET A 323 -8.25 -17.63 0.70
CA MET A 323 -9.51 -18.15 0.17
C MET A 323 -9.59 -17.95 -1.36
N PRO A 324 -8.87 -18.75 -2.16
CA PRO A 324 -8.77 -18.54 -3.61
C PRO A 324 -10.10 -18.65 -4.36
N ALA A 325 -11.08 -19.41 -3.86
CA ALA A 325 -12.41 -19.49 -4.46
C ALA A 325 -13.27 -18.25 -4.12
N CYS A 326 -13.08 -17.65 -2.93
CA CYS A 326 -13.63 -16.35 -2.59
C CYS A 326 -13.11 -15.26 -3.55
N LEU A 327 -11.80 -15.25 -3.82
CA LEU A 327 -11.23 -14.32 -4.79
C LEU A 327 -11.75 -14.54 -6.22
N CYS A 328 -11.94 -15.79 -6.63
CA CYS A 328 -12.56 -16.07 -7.93
C CYS A 328 -13.99 -15.54 -8.01
N TYR A 329 -14.76 -15.61 -6.92
CA TYR A 329 -16.11 -15.07 -6.83
C TYR A 329 -16.12 -13.54 -6.95
N ILE A 330 -15.31 -12.84 -6.15
CA ILE A 330 -15.16 -11.37 -6.21
C ILE A 330 -14.76 -10.94 -7.63
N TYR A 331 -13.72 -11.58 -8.20
CA TYR A 331 -13.27 -11.29 -9.55
C TYR A 331 -14.35 -11.55 -10.61
N HIS A 332 -15.12 -12.64 -10.46
CA HIS A 332 -16.18 -13.00 -11.42
C HIS A 332 -17.21 -11.89 -11.58
N HIS A 333 -17.65 -11.31 -10.47
CA HIS A 333 -18.64 -10.24 -10.46
C HIS A 333 -18.04 -8.91 -10.93
N MET A 334 -16.88 -8.50 -10.42
CA MET A 334 -16.25 -7.24 -10.84
C MET A 334 -15.86 -7.25 -12.33
N ALA A 335 -15.41 -8.38 -12.87
CA ALA A 335 -15.13 -8.52 -14.31
C ALA A 335 -16.41 -8.46 -15.16
N PHE A 336 -17.54 -8.94 -14.62
CA PHE A 336 -18.83 -8.81 -15.28
C PHE A 336 -19.32 -7.36 -15.29
N GLU A 337 -19.16 -6.62 -14.19
CA GLU A 337 -19.46 -5.18 -14.12
C GLU A 337 -18.57 -4.38 -15.07
N LEU A 338 -17.26 -4.66 -15.08
CA LEU A 338 -16.32 -4.07 -16.01
C LEU A 338 -16.78 -4.26 -17.47
N TYR A 339 -17.21 -5.47 -17.84
CA TYR A 339 -17.78 -5.71 -19.16
C TYR A 339 -19.04 -4.86 -19.41
N GLY A 340 -19.98 -4.83 -18.46
CA GLY A 340 -21.21 -4.04 -18.58
C GLY A 340 -20.96 -2.55 -18.79
N ILE A 341 -20.00 -1.98 -18.05
CA ILE A 341 -19.54 -0.59 -18.17
C ILE A 341 -18.97 -0.32 -19.55
N LEU A 342 -18.05 -1.17 -20.02
CA LEU A 342 -17.39 -0.97 -21.29
C LEU A 342 -18.31 -1.23 -22.49
N ALA A 343 -19.35 -2.03 -22.32
CA ALA A 343 -20.41 -2.20 -23.32
C ALA A 343 -21.40 -1.02 -23.37
N GLY A 344 -21.24 -0.01 -22.49
CA GLY A 344 -22.15 1.13 -22.41
C GLY A 344 -23.56 0.74 -21.95
N SER A 345 -23.67 -0.34 -21.16
CA SER A 345 -24.95 -0.83 -20.67
C SER A 345 -25.67 0.27 -19.89
N VAL A 346 -26.96 0.44 -20.14
CA VAL A 346 -27.81 1.41 -19.44
C VAL A 346 -28.69 0.64 -18.47
N SER A 347 -28.77 1.13 -17.23
CA SER A 347 -29.67 0.58 -16.23
C SER A 347 -31.12 0.74 -16.71
N PRO A 348 -31.90 -0.36 -16.85
CA PRO A 348 -33.29 -0.28 -17.28
C PRO A 348 -34.17 0.52 -16.30
N MET A 349 -33.74 0.64 -15.04
CA MET A 349 -34.50 1.32 -13.98
C MET A 349 -34.21 2.82 -13.90
N THR A 350 -32.96 3.23 -14.15
CA THR A 350 -32.54 4.64 -13.95
C THR A 350 -32.27 5.38 -15.26
N GLY A 351 -32.12 4.68 -16.38
CA GLY A 351 -31.73 5.30 -17.66
C GLY A 351 -30.28 5.82 -17.68
N GLU A 352 -29.53 5.65 -16.59
CA GLU A 352 -28.11 6.01 -16.49
C GLU A 352 -27.21 4.86 -16.93
N ARG A 353 -25.96 5.17 -17.30
CA ARG A 353 -24.93 4.14 -17.52
C ARG A 353 -24.73 3.32 -16.25
N VAL A 354 -24.55 2.01 -16.41
CA VAL A 354 -24.27 1.09 -15.31
C VAL A 354 -23.00 1.53 -14.58
N LYS A 355 -23.11 1.69 -13.26
CA LYS A 355 -22.00 1.95 -12.33
C LYS A 355 -21.71 0.66 -11.56
N PRO A 356 -20.47 0.44 -11.07
CA PRO A 356 -20.18 -0.69 -10.19
C PRO A 356 -21.06 -0.67 -8.94
N ALA A 357 -21.46 -1.85 -8.47
CA ALA A 357 -22.19 -2.05 -7.23
C ALA A 357 -21.42 -1.49 -6.01
N TYR A 358 -20.10 -1.58 -6.06
CA TYR A 358 -19.18 -1.13 -5.01
C TYR A 358 -18.17 -0.11 -5.56
N GLY A 359 -18.65 0.98 -6.16
CA GLY A 359 -17.81 2.01 -6.76
C GLY A 359 -18.27 3.43 -6.48
N GLY A 360 -17.51 4.41 -6.96
CA GLY A 360 -17.84 5.84 -6.90
C GLY A 360 -17.43 6.58 -5.62
N GLU A 361 -16.90 5.88 -4.62
CA GLU A 361 -16.31 6.46 -3.40
C GLU A 361 -14.85 6.01 -3.26
N ASP A 362 -14.03 6.82 -2.61
CA ASP A 362 -12.65 6.46 -2.30
C ASP A 362 -12.62 5.25 -1.33
N GLU A 363 -11.73 4.30 -1.61
CA GLU A 363 -11.56 3.05 -0.84
C GLU A 363 -12.83 2.17 -0.74
N ALA A 364 -13.80 2.35 -1.64
CA ALA A 364 -15.05 1.58 -1.65
C ALA A 364 -14.82 0.06 -1.71
N PHE A 365 -13.84 -0.42 -2.47
CA PHE A 365 -13.55 -1.85 -2.57
C PHE A 365 -13.12 -2.44 -1.21
N LEU A 366 -12.16 -1.81 -0.54
CA LEU A 366 -11.70 -2.23 0.78
C LEU A 366 -12.84 -2.20 1.81
N GLN A 367 -13.61 -1.11 1.85
CA GLN A 367 -14.64 -0.90 2.87
C GLN A 367 -15.89 -1.76 2.65
N LYS A 368 -16.34 -1.91 1.39
CA LYS A 368 -17.62 -2.54 1.05
C LYS A 368 -17.50 -4.00 0.59
N VAL A 369 -16.32 -4.43 0.10
CA VAL A 369 -16.10 -5.83 -0.35
C VAL A 369 -15.22 -6.61 0.60
N VAL A 370 -14.01 -6.12 0.90
CA VAL A 370 -13.03 -6.88 1.69
C VAL A 370 -13.40 -6.90 3.17
N THR A 371 -13.71 -5.72 3.73
CA THR A 371 -13.93 -5.54 5.17
C THR A 371 -15.09 -6.38 5.73
N PRO A 372 -16.26 -6.53 5.07
CA PRO A 372 -17.34 -7.38 5.60
C PRO A 372 -16.93 -8.85 5.74
N ILE A 373 -16.19 -9.38 4.76
CA ILE A 373 -15.72 -10.77 4.79
C ILE A 373 -14.64 -10.93 5.86
N ASP A 374 -13.65 -10.03 5.91
CA ASP A 374 -12.60 -10.08 6.93
C ASP A 374 -13.15 -9.93 8.35
N LYS A 375 -14.10 -9.01 8.58
CA LYS A 375 -14.79 -8.88 9.87
C LYS A 375 -15.50 -10.17 10.29
N THR A 376 -16.05 -10.92 9.34
CA THR A 376 -16.71 -12.20 9.61
C THR A 376 -15.70 -13.26 10.03
N VAL A 377 -14.60 -13.38 9.29
CA VAL A 377 -13.48 -14.26 9.64
C VAL A 377 -12.87 -13.88 11.00
N ALA A 378 -12.68 -12.59 11.26
CA ALA A 378 -12.11 -12.09 12.51
C ALA A 378 -13.05 -12.31 13.71
N LYS A 379 -14.37 -12.14 13.55
CA LYS A 379 -15.38 -12.47 14.57
C LYS A 379 -15.31 -13.95 14.93
N GLU A 380 -15.23 -14.81 13.92
CA GLU A 380 -15.12 -16.26 14.12
C GLU A 380 -13.79 -16.66 14.80
N ALA A 381 -12.68 -16.03 14.40
CA ALA A 381 -11.40 -16.20 15.05
C ALA A 381 -11.44 -15.77 16.54
N LYS A 382 -12.12 -14.66 16.88
CA LYS A 382 -12.30 -14.23 18.28
C LYS A 382 -13.16 -15.19 19.09
N ARG A 383 -14.25 -15.72 18.51
CA ARG A 383 -15.10 -16.75 19.14
C ARG A 383 -14.30 -17.99 19.54
N SER A 384 -13.24 -18.31 18.80
CA SER A 384 -12.36 -19.46 19.08
C SER A 384 -11.52 -19.36 20.39
N ARG A 385 -11.59 -18.24 21.14
CA ARG A 385 -10.83 -17.98 22.39
C ARG A 385 -9.34 -18.33 22.30
N GLY A 386 -8.70 -18.05 21.17
CA GLY A 386 -7.28 -18.37 20.95
C GLY A 386 -6.99 -19.88 20.81
N GLY A 387 -7.95 -20.65 20.29
CA GLY A 387 -7.79 -22.09 20.05
C GLY A 387 -8.18 -23.02 21.21
N LYS A 388 -8.87 -22.50 22.23
CA LYS A 388 -9.30 -23.28 23.42
C LYS A 388 -10.62 -24.04 23.25
N LEU A 389 -11.31 -23.90 22.12
CA LEU A 389 -12.53 -24.66 21.79
C LEU A 389 -12.17 -25.96 21.05
N LYS A 390 -12.98 -27.02 21.25
CA LYS A 390 -12.75 -28.31 20.59
C LYS A 390 -12.86 -28.14 19.06
N HIS A 391 -12.02 -28.87 18.32
CA HIS A 391 -11.89 -28.82 16.86
C HIS A 391 -13.18 -28.78 16.00
N PRO A 392 -14.32 -29.40 16.36
CA PRO A 392 -15.52 -29.39 15.50
C PRO A 392 -16.38 -28.11 15.54
N GLU A 393 -16.03 -27.10 16.35
CA GLU A 393 -16.82 -25.86 16.50
C GLU A 393 -16.11 -24.61 15.97
N ARG A 394 -14.99 -24.76 15.25
CA ARG A 394 -14.17 -23.65 14.75
C ARG A 394 -14.07 -23.68 13.23
N ARG A 395 -14.41 -22.58 12.57
CA ARG A 395 -14.12 -22.41 11.13
C ARG A 395 -12.73 -21.81 10.92
N HIS A 396 -12.02 -22.32 9.92
CA HIS A 396 -10.79 -21.76 9.38
C HIS A 396 -11.04 -21.24 7.95
N TYR A 397 -10.02 -20.64 7.34
CA TYR A 397 -10.10 -20.14 5.96
C TYR A 397 -10.59 -21.20 4.97
N ASP A 398 -10.24 -22.49 5.16
CA ASP A 398 -10.71 -23.58 4.30
C ASP A 398 -12.24 -23.74 4.35
N ASP A 399 -12.87 -23.62 5.53
CA ASP A 399 -14.32 -23.74 5.70
C ASP A 399 -15.06 -22.56 5.06
N PHE A 400 -14.52 -21.34 5.18
CA PHE A 400 -15.06 -20.17 4.49
C PHE A 400 -14.87 -20.26 2.98
N ASN A 401 -13.72 -20.76 2.53
CA ASN A 401 -13.43 -20.95 1.11
C ASN A 401 -14.32 -22.02 0.47
N GLU A 402 -14.73 -23.04 1.22
CA GLU A 402 -15.65 -24.09 0.78
C GLU A 402 -17.04 -23.54 0.39
N TYR A 403 -17.50 -22.46 1.02
CA TYR A 403 -18.74 -21.77 0.61
C TYR A 403 -18.75 -21.45 -0.89
N PHE A 404 -17.58 -21.09 -1.44
CA PHE A 404 -17.39 -20.71 -2.83
C PHE A 404 -17.13 -21.90 -3.78
N TRP A 405 -17.22 -23.14 -3.29
CA TRP A 405 -17.14 -24.36 -4.11
C TRP A 405 -18.49 -24.89 -4.57
N SER A 406 -19.56 -24.16 -4.27
CA SER A 406 -20.92 -24.49 -4.68
C SER A 406 -21.52 -23.37 -5.50
N VAL A 407 -22.39 -23.71 -6.45
CA VAL A 407 -23.17 -22.74 -7.22
C VAL A 407 -24.06 -21.89 -6.29
N ARG A 408 -24.32 -22.36 -5.06
CA ARG A 408 -25.02 -21.59 -4.03
C ARG A 408 -24.28 -20.32 -3.61
N CYS A 409 -22.97 -20.20 -3.82
CA CYS A 409 -22.25 -18.96 -3.51
C CYS A 409 -22.81 -17.75 -4.27
N PHE A 410 -23.43 -17.95 -5.44
CA PHE A 410 -24.10 -16.88 -6.18
C PHE A 410 -25.38 -16.36 -5.51
N GLN A 411 -25.90 -17.06 -4.49
CA GLN A 411 -26.99 -16.57 -3.64
C GLN A 411 -26.53 -15.46 -2.69
N LEU A 412 -25.22 -15.34 -2.44
CA LEU A 412 -24.64 -14.21 -1.71
C LEU A 412 -24.98 -12.88 -2.39
N GLY A 413 -25.08 -12.87 -3.73
CA GLY A 413 -25.43 -11.68 -4.50
C GLY A 413 -24.27 -10.72 -4.73
N TRP A 414 -24.49 -9.76 -5.62
CA TRP A 414 -23.58 -8.65 -5.90
C TRP A 414 -24.40 -7.39 -6.18
N PRO A 415 -24.63 -6.50 -5.19
CA PRO A 415 -24.05 -6.49 -3.84
C PRO A 415 -24.33 -7.74 -3.00
N MET A 416 -23.35 -8.15 -2.20
CA MET A 416 -23.42 -9.18 -1.19
C MET A 416 -24.50 -8.83 -0.16
N ARG A 417 -25.39 -9.78 0.12
CA ARG A 417 -26.47 -9.64 1.07
C ARG A 417 -25.98 -9.90 2.49
N ASP A 418 -26.30 -9.00 3.41
CA ASP A 418 -25.91 -9.11 4.83
C ASP A 418 -26.55 -10.33 5.53
N ASP A 419 -27.69 -10.83 5.02
CA ASP A 419 -28.41 -11.98 5.55
C ASP A 419 -27.93 -13.33 5.00
N ALA A 420 -26.90 -13.34 4.15
CA ALA A 420 -26.40 -14.56 3.54
C ALA A 420 -25.74 -15.50 4.57
N ASP A 421 -25.82 -16.81 4.32
CA ASP A 421 -25.23 -17.86 5.17
C ASP A 421 -23.73 -17.62 5.45
N LEU A 422 -23.01 -16.95 4.56
CA LEU A 422 -21.60 -16.60 4.77
C LEU A 422 -21.42 -15.74 6.02
N PHE A 423 -22.34 -14.82 6.29
CA PHE A 423 -22.30 -13.84 7.39
C PHE A 423 -23.13 -14.26 8.61
N CYS A 424 -24.21 -15.04 8.43
CA CYS A 424 -25.26 -15.22 9.44
C CYS A 424 -25.28 -16.56 10.20
N GLN A 425 -24.37 -17.51 9.94
CA GLN A 425 -24.55 -18.86 10.48
C GLN A 425 -24.57 -18.95 12.02
N THR A 426 -25.62 -19.59 12.54
CA THR A 426 -25.83 -19.91 13.95
C THR A 426 -25.19 -21.27 14.33
N ALA A 427 -24.94 -21.51 15.62
CA ALA A 427 -24.33 -22.75 16.12
C ALA A 427 -25.13 -24.03 15.78
N GLU A 428 -26.42 -23.92 15.49
CA GLU A 428 -27.29 -25.06 15.14
C GLU A 428 -27.20 -25.49 13.67
N GLU A 429 -26.97 -24.55 12.74
CA GLU A 429 -26.80 -24.83 11.31
C GLU A 429 -25.47 -25.53 11.03
N LEU A 430 -24.44 -25.22 11.83
CA LEU A 430 -23.15 -25.90 11.86
C LEU A 430 -23.31 -27.42 12.06
N ARG A 431 -24.18 -27.85 12.98
CA ARG A 431 -24.40 -29.28 13.28
C ARG A 431 -25.02 -30.07 12.11
N LYS A 432 -25.84 -29.42 11.28
CA LYS A 432 -26.42 -30.06 10.08
C LYS A 432 -25.43 -30.13 8.92
N SER A 433 -24.59 -29.11 8.75
CA SER A 433 -23.53 -29.10 7.74
C SER A 433 -22.52 -30.24 7.96
N TYR A 434 -21.98 -30.39 9.18
CA TYR A 434 -21.00 -31.45 9.47
C TYR A 434 -21.51 -32.89 9.22
N ARG A 435 -22.82 -33.16 9.36
CA ARG A 435 -23.40 -34.50 9.11
C ARG A 435 -23.59 -34.81 7.63
N CYS A 436 -23.87 -33.82 6.79
CA CYS A 436 -24.00 -34.02 5.34
C CYS A 436 -22.62 -34.03 4.64
N PHE A 437 -21.65 -33.30 5.19
CA PHE A 437 -20.32 -33.12 4.59
C PHE A 437 -19.31 -34.24 4.92
N SER A 438 -19.42 -34.94 6.06
CA SER A 438 -18.48 -36.02 6.41
C SER A 438 -18.47 -37.18 5.41
N ALA A 439 -19.63 -37.51 4.82
CA ALA A 439 -19.76 -38.52 3.77
C ALA A 439 -19.12 -38.08 2.43
N PHE A 440 -19.07 -36.78 2.15
CA PHE A 440 -18.50 -36.21 0.92
C PHE A 440 -16.99 -35.93 1.05
N ALA A 441 -16.53 -35.51 2.23
CA ALA A 441 -15.13 -35.20 2.53
C ALA A 441 -14.22 -36.46 2.52
N LEU A 442 -14.72 -37.61 2.98
CA LEU A 442 -13.98 -38.88 2.95
C LEU A 442 -13.68 -39.37 1.52
N ARG A 443 -14.55 -39.09 0.54
CA ARG A 443 -14.26 -39.35 -0.89
C ARG A 443 -13.32 -38.31 -1.51
N ARG A 444 -13.18 -37.12 -0.91
CA ARG A 444 -12.39 -36.00 -1.43
C ARG A 444 -10.96 -35.91 -0.91
N LEU A 445 -10.66 -36.48 0.25
CA LEU A 445 -9.29 -36.58 0.78
C LEU A 445 -8.34 -37.24 -0.23
N PHE A 446 -8.80 -38.25 -0.96
CA PHE A 446 -8.00 -38.91 -2.01
C PHE A 446 -7.81 -38.08 -3.29
N SER A 447 -8.71 -37.14 -3.60
CA SER A 447 -8.58 -36.28 -4.78
C SER A 447 -7.84 -34.96 -4.50
N ILE A 448 -7.94 -34.44 -3.27
CA ILE A 448 -7.34 -33.16 -2.86
C ILE A 448 -5.93 -33.36 -2.27
N GLN A 449 -5.58 -34.53 -1.71
CA GLN A 449 -4.17 -34.85 -1.42
C GLN A 449 -3.30 -34.86 -2.69
N ARG A 450 -3.89 -35.00 -3.89
CA ARG A 450 -3.18 -34.80 -5.17
C ARG A 450 -2.95 -33.31 -5.49
N CYS A 451 -3.80 -32.40 -4.98
CA CYS A 451 -3.58 -30.96 -5.05
C CYS A 451 -2.66 -30.44 -3.93
N ARG A 452 -2.59 -31.09 -2.76
CA ARG A 452 -1.57 -30.80 -1.74
C ARG A 452 -0.18 -31.34 -2.07
N ARG A 453 -0.04 -32.21 -3.09
CA ARG A 453 1.27 -32.61 -3.66
C ARG A 453 1.76 -31.69 -4.79
N ASN A 454 0.93 -30.74 -5.23
CA ASN A 454 1.35 -29.69 -6.16
C ASN A 454 1.12 -28.34 -5.48
N ASP A 455 2.12 -27.93 -4.70
CA ASP A 455 2.41 -26.53 -4.44
C ASP A 455 2.34 -25.77 -5.77
N ASP A 456 1.26 -25.01 -6.02
CA ASP A 456 1.12 -24.30 -7.31
C ASP A 456 0.33 -22.99 -7.23
N VAL A 457 -0.25 -22.62 -6.07
CA VAL A 457 -0.91 -21.30 -5.90
C VAL A 457 0.04 -20.30 -5.24
N ASN A 458 0.63 -20.67 -4.10
CA ASN A 458 1.81 -19.96 -3.59
C ASN A 458 2.98 -20.12 -4.55
N ASP A 459 3.16 -21.30 -5.15
CA ASP A 459 4.25 -21.54 -6.08
C ASP A 459 4.10 -20.77 -7.40
N THR A 460 2.91 -20.32 -7.84
CA THR A 460 2.86 -19.46 -9.05
C THR A 460 3.33 -18.04 -8.73
N PHE A 461 3.00 -17.49 -7.55
CA PHE A 461 3.49 -16.18 -7.13
C PHE A 461 4.93 -16.25 -6.63
N ASP A 462 5.32 -17.27 -5.87
CA ASP A 462 6.70 -17.57 -5.47
C ASP A 462 7.56 -17.97 -6.68
N LYS A 463 7.06 -18.64 -7.71
CA LYS A 463 7.82 -18.84 -8.97
C LYS A 463 7.91 -17.55 -9.77
N ILE A 464 6.96 -16.62 -9.65
CA ILE A 464 7.06 -15.28 -10.25
C ILE A 464 8.06 -14.42 -9.46
N LEU A 465 8.09 -14.53 -8.13
CA LEU A 465 9.04 -13.84 -7.22
C LEU A 465 10.44 -14.45 -7.23
N LYS A 466 10.59 -15.77 -7.29
CA LYS A 466 11.87 -16.50 -7.49
C LYS A 466 12.37 -16.43 -8.95
N MET A 467 11.55 -15.86 -9.84
CA MET A 467 11.99 -15.47 -11.17
C MET A 467 12.49 -14.02 -11.19
N LEU A 468 12.08 -13.13 -10.28
CA LEU A 468 12.83 -11.90 -10.01
C LEU A 468 14.17 -12.27 -9.35
#